data_AF-A0A1J4KQ86-F1
#
_entry.id   AF-A0A1J4KQ86-F1
#
_cell.length_a   1.000
_cell.length_b   1.000
_cell.length_c   1.000
_cell.angle_alpha   90.00
_cell.angle_beta   90.00
_cell.angle_gamma   90.00
#
_symmetry.space_group_name_H-M   'P 1'
#
loop_
_entity.id
_entity.type
_entity.pdbx_description
1 polymer ?
#
loop_
_entity_poly.entity_id
_entity_poly.type
_entity_poly.pdbx_seq_one_letter_code
_entity_poly.pdbx_strand_id
1 'polypeptide(L)'
;MIRSARAGRKERIMGMSAKGPSLVPIPIRNPSTYFDAETMKIDQKRRCQQAVDDMLRSRSIECFNEKDYFDILAILRQKRCALAREHRLLECMEIDDLMAQLSDYFFENKLYTSKAQEVAAIEAQLEAVKNKLEAAEEKWWSEMSRKYQKKERDVIAKQQLTTRYLQEYDNKIDQELPPEYCKLSTATLELREREKHLIGSRRFEEASKVHAEFERAQKKELVKRREEYCKRFEKRRENVITRNSKIMNACETDWERKISHAEFLKDKELQPLRESVANLESKLKRAKAEYIGEDDPIVRMDDVKPSLRATTRDLPPKGHKVPTKQKASNIRRENTKLDSTRWPPKPRR
;
A
#
# COMPACT_ATOMS: atom_id res chain seq x y z
N MET A 1 -4.99 -36.34 10.15
CA MET A 1 -5.83 -36.17 8.94
C MET A 1 -6.57 -34.84 9.04
N ILE A 2 -6.14 -33.84 8.27
CA ILE A 2 -6.65 -32.47 8.36
C ILE A 2 -7.83 -32.33 7.40
N ARG A 3 -9.06 -32.23 7.92
CA ARG A 3 -10.26 -32.02 7.11
C ARG A 3 -10.26 -30.60 6.55
N SER A 4 -10.45 -30.46 5.24
CA SER A 4 -10.39 -29.17 4.54
C SER A 4 -11.54 -28.24 4.95
N ALA A 5 -11.27 -26.94 4.97
CA ALA A 5 -12.24 -25.88 5.27
C ALA A 5 -13.50 -25.89 4.37
N ARG A 6 -13.47 -26.66 3.27
CA ARG A 6 -14.59 -26.86 2.36
C ARG A 6 -15.60 -27.89 2.87
N ALA A 7 -15.16 -28.89 3.64
CA ALA A 7 -16.03 -29.90 4.24
C ALA A 7 -16.89 -29.30 5.37
N GLY A 8 -16.32 -28.44 6.22
CA GLY A 8 -17.06 -27.78 7.31
C GLY A 8 -18.14 -26.80 6.85
N ARG A 9 -18.03 -26.21 5.65
CA ARG A 9 -19.09 -25.35 5.10
C ARG A 9 -20.30 -26.14 4.59
N LYS A 10 -20.14 -27.40 4.19
CA LYS A 10 -21.25 -28.23 3.68
C LYS A 10 -22.11 -28.79 4.82
N GLU A 11 -21.51 -29.12 5.96
CA GLU A 11 -22.25 -29.50 7.18
C GLU A 11 -23.10 -28.35 7.74
N ARG A 12 -22.62 -27.09 7.66
CA ARG A 12 -23.38 -25.92 8.15
C ARG A 12 -24.63 -25.60 7.33
N ILE A 13 -24.63 -25.93 6.04
CA ILE A 13 -25.76 -25.63 5.13
C ILE A 13 -26.85 -26.72 5.23
N MET A 14 -26.48 -27.96 5.57
CA MET A 14 -27.42 -29.09 5.66
C MET A 14 -28.14 -29.18 7.02
N GLY A 15 -27.72 -28.40 8.03
CA GLY A 15 -28.37 -28.34 9.36
C GLY A 15 -29.49 -27.30 9.48
N MET A 16 -29.75 -26.49 8.45
CA MET A 16 -30.82 -25.50 8.49
C MET A 16 -32.16 -26.14 8.13
N SER A 17 -32.73 -26.85 9.10
CA SER A 17 -34.15 -27.17 9.10
C SER A 17 -34.95 -25.86 9.04
N ALA A 18 -35.72 -25.69 7.97
CA ALA A 18 -36.66 -24.59 7.79
C ALA A 18 -37.80 -24.73 8.81
N LYS A 19 -37.56 -24.29 10.05
CA LYS A 19 -38.65 -23.91 10.95
C LYS A 19 -39.27 -22.66 10.35
N GLY A 20 -40.48 -22.80 9.79
CA GLY A 20 -41.30 -21.67 9.37
C GLY A 20 -41.46 -20.65 10.50
N PRO A 21 -41.85 -19.40 10.20
CA PRO A 21 -42.07 -18.38 11.21
C PRO A 21 -43.06 -18.92 12.24
N SER A 22 -42.54 -19.28 13.40
CA SER A 22 -43.33 -19.72 14.54
C SER A 22 -44.23 -18.55 14.90
N LEU A 23 -45.54 -18.76 14.84
CA LEU A 23 -46.56 -17.88 15.42
C LEU A 23 -46.47 -17.94 16.95
N VAL A 24 -45.28 -17.67 17.50
CA VAL A 24 -45.16 -17.34 18.91
C VAL A 24 -45.87 -15.99 19.04
N PRO A 25 -46.87 -15.84 19.91
CA PRO A 25 -47.39 -14.54 20.23
C PRO A 25 -46.20 -13.66 20.60
N ILE A 26 -46.05 -12.53 19.89
CA ILE A 26 -45.10 -11.47 20.26
C ILE A 26 -45.31 -11.28 21.76
N PRO A 27 -44.31 -11.53 22.62
CA PRO A 27 -44.47 -11.23 24.03
C PRO A 27 -44.86 -9.77 24.08
N ILE A 28 -46.09 -9.51 24.52
CA ILE A 28 -46.55 -8.17 24.85
C ILE A 28 -45.46 -7.68 25.79
N ARG A 29 -44.62 -6.76 25.32
CA ARG A 29 -43.69 -6.08 26.20
C ARG A 29 -44.59 -5.57 27.31
N ASN A 30 -44.43 -6.10 28.52
CA ASN A 30 -45.04 -5.50 29.69
C ASN A 30 -44.80 -4.00 29.52
N PRO A 31 -45.86 -3.16 29.49
CA PRO A 31 -45.67 -1.73 29.33
C PRO A 31 -44.61 -1.35 30.35
N SER A 32 -43.52 -0.75 29.87
CA SER A 32 -42.45 -0.21 30.70
C SER A 32 -43.13 0.40 31.91
N THR A 33 -42.88 -0.16 33.10
CA THR A 33 -43.45 0.28 34.38
C THR A 33 -43.68 1.78 34.32
N TYR A 34 -44.96 2.18 34.25
CA TYR A 34 -45.32 3.58 34.13
C TYR A 34 -44.70 4.27 35.35
N PHE A 35 -43.73 5.15 35.12
CA PHE A 35 -43.00 5.78 36.21
C PHE A 35 -43.97 6.74 36.90
N ASP A 36 -44.53 6.31 38.01
CA ASP A 36 -45.50 7.08 38.77
C ASP A 36 -44.78 7.95 39.80
N ALA A 37 -45.11 9.25 39.80
CA ALA A 37 -44.56 10.26 40.72
C ALA A 37 -44.89 9.99 42.20
N GLU A 38 -45.69 8.96 42.50
CA GLU A 38 -46.01 8.47 43.83
C GLU A 38 -44.93 7.51 44.39
N THR A 39 -44.16 6.89 43.51
CA THR A 39 -43.07 5.96 43.89
C THR A 39 -41.71 6.66 44.07
N MET A 40 -41.63 7.96 43.76
CA MET A 40 -40.41 8.75 43.87
C MET A 40 -40.09 9.11 45.33
N LYS A 41 -38.79 9.19 45.66
CA LYS A 41 -38.34 9.72 46.97
C LYS A 41 -38.78 11.19 47.11
N ILE A 42 -39.18 11.57 48.32
CA ILE A 42 -39.70 12.91 48.63
C ILE A 42 -38.72 14.03 48.22
N ASP A 43 -37.42 13.84 48.49
CA ASP A 43 -36.40 14.83 48.13
C ASP A 43 -36.22 14.98 46.61
N GLN A 44 -36.31 13.86 45.88
CA GLN A 44 -36.21 13.82 44.41
C GLN A 44 -37.43 14.49 43.79
N LYS A 45 -38.63 14.18 44.32
CA LYS A 45 -39.87 14.83 43.92
C LYS A 45 -39.83 16.34 44.12
N ARG A 46 -39.32 16.83 45.26
CA ARG A 46 -39.17 18.26 45.54
C ARG A 46 -38.21 18.94 44.56
N ARG A 47 -37.06 18.32 44.27
CA ARG A 47 -36.08 18.85 43.30
C ARG A 47 -36.66 18.92 41.88
N CYS A 48 -37.29 17.85 41.41
CA CYS A 48 -37.90 17.82 40.09
C CYS A 48 -39.10 18.78 39.99
N GLN A 49 -39.86 18.99 41.07
CA GLN A 49 -40.90 20.01 41.14
C GLN A 49 -40.33 21.43 40.99
N GLN A 50 -39.25 21.74 41.72
CA GLN A 50 -38.54 23.03 41.59
C GLN A 50 -38.04 23.23 40.16
N ALA A 51 -37.41 22.20 39.57
CA ALA A 51 -36.95 22.26 38.19
C ALA A 51 -38.10 22.50 37.19
N VAL A 52 -39.27 21.86 37.38
CA VAL A 52 -40.46 22.13 36.56
C VAL A 52 -40.95 23.57 36.72
N ASP A 53 -41.01 24.07 37.95
CA ASP A 53 -41.44 25.45 38.21
C ASP A 53 -40.47 26.46 37.59
N ASP A 54 -39.17 26.18 37.66
CA ASP A 54 -38.13 26.99 37.04
C ASP A 54 -38.24 26.93 35.50
N MET A 55 -38.45 25.76 34.89
CA MET A 55 -38.67 25.62 33.44
C MET A 55 -39.91 26.38 32.95
N LEU A 56 -41.01 26.34 33.71
CA LEU A 56 -42.24 27.08 33.39
C LEU A 56 -42.00 28.61 33.48
N ARG A 57 -41.14 29.05 34.40
CA ARG A 57 -40.79 30.49 34.58
C ARG A 57 -39.77 30.98 33.55
N SER A 58 -38.72 30.22 33.30
CA SER A 58 -37.60 30.61 32.44
C SER A 58 -37.85 30.32 30.96
N ARG A 59 -38.78 29.39 30.66
CA ARG A 59 -38.96 28.78 29.33
C ARG A 59 -37.68 28.18 28.75
N SER A 60 -36.71 27.88 29.61
CA SER A 60 -35.47 27.21 29.24
C SER A 60 -35.50 25.77 29.75
N ILE A 61 -35.17 24.82 28.88
CA ILE A 61 -35.10 23.42 29.23
C ILE A 61 -33.64 23.08 29.54
N GLU A 62 -33.38 22.74 30.79
CA GLU A 62 -32.10 22.20 31.22
C GLU A 62 -32.33 20.77 31.71
N CYS A 63 -32.10 19.77 30.84
CA CYS A 63 -32.06 18.37 31.26
C CYS A 63 -30.63 17.89 31.39
N PHE A 64 -30.28 17.46 32.61
CA PHE A 64 -28.92 17.06 32.95
C PHE A 64 -28.68 15.55 32.76
N ASN A 65 -29.70 14.69 32.97
CA ASN A 65 -29.56 13.23 32.87
C ASN A 65 -30.85 12.51 32.41
N GLU A 66 -30.69 11.28 31.88
CA GLU A 66 -31.79 10.40 31.43
C GLU A 66 -32.78 10.04 32.56
N LYS A 67 -32.30 9.89 33.80
CA LYS A 67 -33.17 9.61 34.95
C LYS A 67 -34.05 10.81 35.30
N ASP A 68 -33.44 11.99 35.32
CA ASP A 68 -34.12 13.24 35.65
C ASP A 68 -35.22 13.55 34.62
N TYR A 69 -35.00 13.21 33.34
CA TYR A 69 -36.03 13.33 32.29
C TYR A 69 -37.31 12.55 32.62
N PHE A 70 -37.20 11.26 32.96
CA PHE A 70 -38.37 10.43 33.26
C PHE A 70 -39.09 10.89 34.54
N ASP A 71 -38.32 11.33 35.53
CA ASP A 71 -38.82 11.86 36.79
C ASP A 71 -39.58 13.19 36.60
N ILE A 72 -39.02 14.11 35.81
CA ILE A 72 -39.66 15.39 35.46
C ILE A 72 -40.94 15.14 34.66
N LEU A 73 -40.91 14.22 33.69
CA LEU A 73 -42.07 13.86 32.88
C LEU A 73 -43.21 13.27 33.73
N ALA A 74 -42.89 12.45 34.74
CA ALA A 74 -43.88 11.91 35.68
C ALA A 74 -44.56 13.02 36.50
N ILE A 75 -43.80 14.03 36.92
CA ILE A 75 -44.33 15.18 37.67
C ILE A 75 -45.18 16.10 36.79
N LEU A 76 -44.76 16.35 35.54
CA LEU A 76 -45.54 17.11 34.57
C LEU A 76 -46.88 16.44 34.28
N ARG A 77 -46.90 15.11 34.11
CA ARG A 77 -48.15 14.33 33.97
C ARG A 77 -49.05 14.44 35.20
N GLN A 78 -48.48 14.37 36.40
CA GLN A 78 -49.23 14.53 37.65
C GLN A 78 -49.84 15.94 37.76
N LYS A 79 -49.07 16.99 37.44
CA LYS A 79 -49.53 18.39 37.43
C LYS A 79 -50.63 18.60 36.39
N ARG A 80 -50.47 18.09 35.17
CA ARG A 80 -51.50 18.11 34.13
C ARG A 80 -52.81 17.48 34.62
N CYS A 81 -52.75 16.30 35.23
CA CYS A 81 -53.92 15.62 35.78
C CYS A 81 -54.62 16.43 36.89
N ALA A 82 -53.86 17.10 37.76
CA ALA A 82 -54.42 17.96 38.80
C ALA A 82 -55.14 19.18 38.20
N LEU A 83 -54.51 19.89 37.26
CA LEU A 83 -55.07 21.08 36.61
C LEU A 83 -56.28 20.75 35.73
N ALA A 84 -56.29 19.57 35.10
CA ALA A 84 -57.45 19.09 34.35
C ALA A 84 -58.68 18.86 35.24
N ARG A 85 -58.49 18.38 36.48
CA ARG A 85 -59.58 18.24 37.47
C ARG A 85 -60.11 19.60 37.93
N GLU A 86 -59.27 20.63 37.91
CA GLU A 86 -59.62 22.00 38.26
C GLU A 86 -60.19 22.80 37.07
N HIS A 87 -60.35 22.19 35.89
CA HIS A 87 -60.81 22.82 34.65
C HIS A 87 -59.94 23.98 34.13
N ARG A 88 -58.66 24.05 34.52
CA ARG A 88 -57.71 25.06 34.04
C ARG A 88 -57.04 24.63 32.73
N LEU A 89 -57.77 24.75 31.63
CA LEU A 89 -57.35 24.20 30.34
C LEU A 89 -56.11 24.89 29.72
N LEU A 90 -55.92 26.19 29.96
CA LEU A 90 -54.77 26.93 29.41
C LEU A 90 -53.45 26.46 30.02
N GLU A 91 -53.40 26.30 31.34
CA GLU A 91 -52.21 25.80 32.05
C GLU A 91 -51.91 24.34 31.66
N CYS A 92 -52.93 23.54 31.34
CA CYS A 92 -52.73 22.20 30.78
C CYS A 92 -52.04 22.22 29.41
N MET A 93 -52.37 23.19 28.55
CA MET A 93 -51.72 23.34 27.24
C MET A 93 -50.25 23.73 27.40
N GLU A 94 -49.94 24.66 28.32
CA GLU A 94 -48.54 25.05 28.59
C GLU A 94 -47.70 23.87 29.10
N ILE A 95 -48.28 23.00 29.93
CA ILE A 95 -47.61 21.77 30.38
C ILE A 95 -47.42 20.78 29.22
N ASP A 96 -48.41 20.63 28.34
CA ASP A 96 -48.31 19.75 27.17
C ASP A 96 -47.23 20.23 26.19
N ASP A 97 -47.14 21.54 25.95
CA ASP A 97 -46.09 22.14 25.14
C ASP A 97 -44.71 21.93 25.77
N LEU A 98 -44.59 22.13 27.09
CA LEU A 98 -43.34 21.87 27.81
C LEU A 98 -42.95 20.38 27.76
N MET A 99 -43.91 19.46 27.91
CA MET A 99 -43.67 18.03 27.79
C MET A 99 -43.19 17.63 26.39
N ALA A 100 -43.75 18.27 25.34
CA ALA A 100 -43.32 18.05 23.95
C ALA A 100 -41.88 18.54 23.74
N GLN A 101 -41.58 19.79 24.12
CA GLN A 101 -40.24 20.36 24.00
C GLN A 101 -39.19 19.58 24.81
N LEU A 102 -39.55 19.11 26.01
CA LEU A 102 -38.70 18.27 26.86
C LEU A 102 -38.37 16.94 26.18
N SER A 103 -39.37 16.33 25.54
CA SER A 103 -39.21 15.07 24.80
C SER A 103 -38.30 15.27 23.59
N ASP A 104 -38.53 16.33 22.81
CA ASP A 104 -37.71 16.68 21.64
C ASP A 104 -36.25 16.92 22.05
N TYR A 105 -36.02 17.74 23.08
CA TYR A 105 -34.68 18.00 23.62
C TYR A 105 -33.97 16.71 24.08
N PHE A 106 -34.70 15.81 24.76
CA PHE A 106 -34.13 14.55 25.22
C PHE A 106 -33.71 13.64 24.05
N PHE A 107 -34.55 13.51 23.02
CA PHE A 107 -34.23 12.70 21.85
C PHE A 107 -33.11 13.31 21.02
N GLU A 108 -33.07 14.64 20.87
CA GLU A 108 -31.98 15.35 20.23
C GLU A 108 -30.65 15.14 20.97
N ASN A 109 -30.61 15.33 22.29
CA ASN A 109 -29.40 15.11 23.08
C ASN A 109 -28.91 13.65 22.98
N LYS A 110 -29.83 12.68 22.97
CA LYS A 110 -29.49 11.26 22.75
C LYS A 110 -28.92 11.01 21.35
N LEU A 111 -29.45 11.68 20.33
CA LEU A 111 -28.93 11.61 18.97
C LEU A 111 -27.53 12.23 18.88
N TYR A 112 -27.31 13.42 19.46
CA TYR A 112 -26.02 14.10 19.48
C TYR A 112 -24.95 13.29 20.22
N THR A 113 -25.28 12.75 21.39
CA THR A 113 -24.36 11.88 22.13
C THR A 113 -24.01 10.60 21.36
N SER A 114 -24.97 9.98 20.66
CA SER A 114 -24.71 8.84 19.78
C SER A 114 -23.79 9.22 18.62
N LYS A 115 -24.05 10.33 17.92
CA LYS A 115 -23.20 10.82 16.82
C LYS A 115 -21.80 11.20 17.31
N ALA A 116 -21.67 11.82 18.48
CA ALA A 116 -20.38 12.14 19.09
C ALA A 116 -19.56 10.87 19.38
N GLN A 117 -20.21 9.82 19.89
CA GLN A 117 -19.57 8.52 20.10
C GLN A 117 -19.12 7.87 18.78
N GLU A 118 -19.91 7.98 17.72
CA GLU A 118 -19.53 7.48 16.39
C GLU A 118 -18.31 8.23 15.83
N VAL A 119 -18.28 9.55 15.94
CA VAL A 119 -17.13 10.38 15.56
C VAL A 119 -15.89 9.95 16.35
N ALA A 120 -15.98 9.85 17.67
CA ALA A 120 -14.87 9.43 18.52
C ALA A 120 -14.35 8.03 18.18
N ALA A 121 -15.26 7.09 17.85
CA ALA A 121 -14.88 5.75 17.43
C ALA A 121 -14.14 5.75 16.09
N ILE A 122 -14.57 6.57 15.11
CA ILE A 122 -13.88 6.71 13.83
C ILE A 122 -12.51 7.38 14.01
N GLU A 123 -12.41 8.39 14.87
CA GLU A 123 -11.13 9.05 15.20
C GLU A 123 -10.13 8.08 15.81
N ALA A 124 -10.56 7.27 16.80
CA ALA A 124 -9.71 6.25 17.39
C ALA A 124 -9.25 5.20 16.36
N GLN A 125 -10.11 4.80 15.43
CA GLN A 125 -9.74 3.88 14.34
C GLN A 125 -8.74 4.52 13.37
N LEU A 126 -8.97 5.78 13.01
CA LEU A 126 -8.08 6.54 12.13
C LEU A 126 -6.69 6.68 12.74
N GLU A 127 -6.62 7.03 14.01
CA GLU A 127 -5.36 7.15 14.76
C GLU A 127 -4.62 5.80 14.79
N ALA A 128 -5.32 4.70 15.07
CA ALA A 128 -4.71 3.37 15.07
C ALA A 128 -4.18 2.96 13.69
N VAL A 129 -4.83 3.37 12.59
CA VAL A 129 -4.37 3.07 11.22
C VAL A 129 -3.21 3.99 10.82
N LYS A 130 -3.20 5.27 11.23
CA LYS A 130 -2.09 6.21 11.01
C LYS A 130 -0.81 5.71 11.68
N ASN A 131 -0.90 5.32 12.95
CA ASN A 131 0.23 4.72 13.67
C ASN A 131 0.78 3.46 12.98
N LYS A 132 -0.10 2.61 12.42
CA LYS A 132 0.32 1.42 11.63
C LYS A 132 1.01 1.80 10.33
N LEU A 133 0.51 2.82 9.64
CA LEU A 133 1.12 3.34 8.42
C LEU A 133 2.52 3.89 8.73
N GLU A 134 2.66 4.74 9.74
CA GLU A 134 3.94 5.33 10.14
C GLU A 134 4.97 4.25 10.52
N ALA A 135 4.57 3.27 11.34
CA ALA A 135 5.44 2.15 11.70
C ALA A 135 5.87 1.33 10.48
N ALA A 136 4.98 1.12 9.50
CA ALA A 136 5.32 0.44 8.26
C ALA A 136 6.27 1.28 7.39
N GLU A 137 6.07 2.59 7.31
CA GLU A 137 6.94 3.51 6.58
C GLU A 137 8.35 3.57 7.18
N GLU A 138 8.47 3.66 8.50
CA GLU A 138 9.76 3.66 9.20
C GLU A 138 10.52 2.33 9.02
N LYS A 139 9.79 1.20 9.12
CA LYS A 139 10.35 -0.12 8.85
C LYS A 139 10.92 -0.21 7.44
N TRP A 140 10.13 0.19 6.43
CA TRP A 140 10.58 0.14 5.04
C TRP A 140 11.70 1.13 4.75
N TRP A 141 11.68 2.31 5.36
CA TRP A 141 12.77 3.28 5.27
C TRP A 141 14.09 2.69 5.79
N SER A 142 14.05 2.03 6.95
CA SER A 142 15.21 1.34 7.54
C SER A 142 15.70 0.19 6.67
N GLU A 143 14.80 -0.64 6.15
CA GLU A 143 15.15 -1.75 5.26
C GLU A 143 15.77 -1.28 3.94
N MET A 144 15.21 -0.24 3.31
CA MET A 144 15.72 0.34 2.09
C MET A 144 17.10 0.98 2.30
N SER A 145 17.25 1.76 3.37
CA SER A 145 18.54 2.34 3.74
C SER A 145 19.62 1.27 3.92
N ARG A 146 19.29 0.16 4.60
CA ARG A 146 20.19 -0.98 4.75
C ARG A 146 20.55 -1.63 3.41
N LYS A 147 19.60 -1.74 2.47
CA LYS A 147 19.85 -2.28 1.13
C LYS A 147 20.77 -1.37 0.31
N TYR A 148 20.57 -0.05 0.35
CA TYR A 148 21.45 0.91 -0.35
C TYR A 148 22.87 0.88 0.20
N GLN A 149 23.04 0.86 1.53
CA GLN A 149 24.37 0.72 2.15
C GLN A 149 25.07 -0.58 1.74
N LYS A 150 24.32 -1.70 1.65
CA LYS A 150 24.88 -2.97 1.16
C LYS A 150 25.26 -2.90 -0.32
N LYS A 151 24.41 -2.30 -1.17
CA LYS A 151 24.72 -2.07 -2.59
C LYS A 151 26.04 -1.29 -2.72
N GLU A 152 26.16 -0.18 -2.00
CA GLU A 152 27.34 0.68 -2.06
C GLU A 152 28.61 -0.07 -1.64
N ARG A 153 28.57 -0.78 -0.51
CA ARG A 153 29.70 -1.60 -0.03
C ARG A 153 30.10 -2.67 -1.04
N ASP A 154 29.13 -3.39 -1.61
CA ASP A 154 29.38 -4.45 -2.58
C ASP A 154 29.97 -3.89 -3.88
N VAL A 155 29.43 -2.78 -4.39
CA VAL A 155 29.95 -2.10 -5.59
C VAL A 155 31.38 -1.63 -5.37
N ILE A 156 31.67 -0.98 -4.25
CA ILE A 156 33.03 -0.54 -3.89
C ILE A 156 33.97 -1.74 -3.78
N ALA A 157 33.56 -2.80 -3.08
CA ALA A 157 34.38 -4.01 -2.93
C ALA A 157 34.69 -4.66 -4.29
N LYS A 158 33.72 -4.74 -5.19
CA LYS A 158 33.91 -5.26 -6.55
C LYS A 158 34.80 -4.36 -7.39
N GLN A 159 34.62 -3.04 -7.30
CA GLN A 159 35.45 -2.06 -8.00
C GLN A 159 36.91 -2.12 -7.53
N GLN A 160 37.15 -2.22 -6.23
CA GLN A 160 38.49 -2.40 -5.66
C GLN A 160 39.13 -3.70 -6.15
N LEU A 161 38.38 -4.81 -6.13
CA LEU A 161 38.86 -6.10 -6.63
C LEU A 161 39.23 -6.02 -8.12
N THR A 162 38.37 -5.42 -8.94
CA THR A 162 38.61 -5.19 -10.36
C THR A 162 39.85 -4.32 -10.61
N THR A 163 40.02 -3.26 -9.81
CA THR A 163 41.18 -2.36 -9.91
C THR A 163 42.47 -3.08 -9.54
N ARG A 164 42.46 -3.88 -8.47
CA ARG A 164 43.59 -4.72 -8.07
C ARG A 164 43.96 -5.72 -9.16
N TYR A 165 42.99 -6.42 -9.76
CA TYR A 165 43.28 -7.35 -10.85
C TYR A 165 43.88 -6.67 -12.09
N LEU A 166 43.46 -5.45 -12.40
CA LEU A 166 44.05 -4.67 -13.49
C LEU A 166 45.48 -4.23 -13.15
N GLN A 167 45.73 -3.77 -11.93
CA GLN A 167 47.08 -3.41 -11.47
C GLN A 167 48.01 -4.64 -11.47
N GLU A 168 47.55 -5.77 -10.94
CA GLU A 168 48.30 -7.04 -10.97
C GLU A 168 48.57 -7.53 -12.40
N TYR A 169 47.66 -7.24 -13.34
CA TYR A 169 47.86 -7.57 -14.74
C TYR A 169 48.90 -6.63 -15.38
N ASP A 170 48.78 -5.33 -15.16
CA ASP A 170 49.68 -4.32 -15.71
C ASP A 170 51.12 -4.47 -15.15
N ASN A 171 51.25 -4.89 -13.88
CA ASN A 171 52.53 -5.18 -13.24
C ASN A 171 53.24 -6.45 -13.80
N LYS A 172 52.55 -7.28 -14.59
CA LYS A 172 53.13 -8.48 -15.23
C LYS A 172 53.75 -8.19 -16.60
N ILE A 173 53.81 -6.94 -17.02
CA ILE A 173 54.62 -6.58 -18.20
C ILE A 173 56.08 -6.75 -17.83
N ASP A 174 56.68 -7.84 -18.30
CA ASP A 174 58.11 -8.04 -18.19
C ASP A 174 58.84 -6.98 -19.06
N GLN A 175 59.88 -6.35 -18.51
CA GLN A 175 60.74 -5.45 -19.29
C GLN A 175 61.49 -6.21 -20.41
N GLU A 176 61.76 -7.49 -20.15
CA GLU A 176 62.41 -8.41 -21.09
C GLU A 176 61.40 -9.28 -21.81
N LEU A 177 61.73 -9.67 -23.04
CA LEU A 177 60.85 -10.50 -23.84
C LEU A 177 60.75 -11.90 -23.23
N PRO A 178 59.53 -12.46 -23.01
CA PRO A 178 59.42 -13.81 -22.49
C PRO A 178 60.13 -14.83 -23.39
N PRO A 179 60.70 -15.92 -22.84
CA PRO A 179 61.49 -16.90 -23.59
C PRO A 179 60.76 -17.50 -24.80
N GLU A 180 59.44 -17.56 -24.74
CA GLU A 180 58.58 -18.03 -25.83
C GLU A 180 58.67 -17.17 -27.09
N TYR A 181 58.89 -15.86 -26.93
CA TYR A 181 58.99 -14.87 -28.01
C TYR A 181 60.43 -14.60 -28.44
N CYS A 182 61.42 -15.08 -27.69
CA CYS A 182 62.84 -15.03 -28.05
C CYS A 182 63.26 -16.07 -29.10
N LYS A 183 62.33 -16.94 -29.53
CA LYS A 183 62.60 -17.98 -30.54
C LYS A 183 62.79 -17.38 -31.92
N LEU A 184 63.98 -17.58 -32.47
CA LEU A 184 64.37 -17.16 -33.81
C LEU A 184 63.72 -18.01 -34.89
N SER A 185 63.43 -17.40 -36.05
CA SER A 185 62.87 -18.07 -37.21
C SER A 185 63.88 -19.02 -37.83
N THR A 186 63.39 -20.09 -38.49
CA THR A 186 64.22 -21.06 -39.20
C THR A 186 65.19 -20.39 -40.17
N ALA A 187 64.74 -19.36 -40.90
CA ALA A 187 65.58 -18.61 -41.84
C ALA A 187 66.79 -17.93 -41.15
N THR A 188 66.63 -17.44 -39.92
CA THR A 188 67.77 -16.87 -39.16
C THR A 188 68.65 -17.95 -38.54
N LEU A 189 68.08 -19.11 -38.19
CA LEU A 189 68.85 -20.26 -37.72
C LEU A 189 69.69 -20.85 -38.86
N GLU A 190 69.16 -20.91 -40.08
CA GLU A 190 69.87 -21.35 -41.29
C GLU A 190 71.10 -20.47 -41.58
N LEU A 191 71.00 -19.14 -41.40
CA LEU A 191 72.17 -18.24 -41.52
C LEU A 191 73.27 -18.58 -40.50
N ARG A 192 72.89 -18.94 -39.27
CA ARG A 192 73.83 -19.35 -38.22
C ARG A 192 74.46 -20.71 -38.48
N GLU A 193 73.71 -21.64 -39.06
CA GLU A 193 74.25 -22.93 -39.50
C GLU A 193 75.21 -22.76 -40.67
N ARG A 194 74.87 -21.89 -41.63
CA ARG A 194 75.75 -21.53 -42.75
C ARG A 194 77.04 -20.88 -42.27
N GLU A 195 76.97 -19.98 -41.30
CA GLU A 195 78.12 -19.39 -40.62
C GLU A 195 79.02 -20.48 -40.02
N LYS A 196 78.45 -21.39 -39.20
CA LYS A 196 79.20 -22.51 -38.61
C LYS A 196 79.89 -23.38 -39.66
N HIS A 197 79.21 -23.67 -40.76
CA HIS A 197 79.78 -24.46 -41.86
C HIS A 197 80.96 -23.74 -42.53
N LEU A 198 80.85 -22.42 -42.78
CA LEU A 198 81.91 -21.61 -43.38
C LEU A 198 83.14 -21.51 -42.46
N ILE A 199 82.92 -21.38 -41.15
CA ILE A 199 83.99 -21.45 -40.13
C ILE A 199 84.67 -22.81 -40.17
N GLY A 200 83.90 -23.90 -40.19
CA GLY A 200 84.44 -25.27 -40.29
C GLY A 200 85.27 -25.50 -41.56
N SER A 201 84.90 -24.82 -42.64
CA SER A 201 85.61 -24.84 -43.94
C SER A 201 86.76 -23.81 -44.04
N ARG A 202 87.11 -23.12 -42.94
CA ARG A 202 88.17 -22.08 -42.86
C ARG A 202 87.95 -20.87 -43.79
N ARG A 203 86.73 -20.59 -44.23
CA ARG A 203 86.37 -19.42 -45.07
C ARG A 203 85.93 -18.23 -44.21
N PHE A 204 86.88 -17.64 -43.49
CA PHE A 204 86.58 -16.65 -42.44
C PHE A 204 85.97 -15.33 -42.96
N GLU A 205 86.40 -14.84 -44.12
CA GLU A 205 85.86 -13.60 -44.69
C GLU A 205 84.37 -13.71 -45.05
N GLU A 206 83.98 -14.85 -45.60
CA GLU A 206 82.58 -15.13 -45.93
C GLU A 206 81.76 -15.39 -44.68
N ALA A 207 82.31 -16.12 -43.71
CA ALA A 207 81.67 -16.32 -42.42
C ALA A 207 81.38 -14.97 -41.72
N SER A 208 82.31 -14.00 -41.80
CA SER A 208 82.13 -12.66 -41.23
C SER A 208 80.97 -11.90 -41.89
N LYS A 209 80.82 -12.01 -43.22
CA LYS A 209 79.68 -11.39 -43.93
C LYS A 209 78.35 -12.02 -43.52
N VAL A 210 78.28 -13.35 -43.46
CA VAL A 210 77.08 -14.09 -43.02
C VAL A 210 76.75 -13.79 -41.56
N HIS A 211 77.76 -13.64 -40.69
CA HIS A 211 77.58 -13.24 -39.30
C HIS A 211 76.92 -11.85 -39.18
N ALA A 212 77.42 -10.87 -39.95
CA ALA A 212 76.82 -9.53 -39.96
C ALA A 212 75.37 -9.53 -40.48
N GLU A 213 75.05 -10.40 -41.45
CA GLU A 213 73.68 -10.60 -41.92
C GLU A 213 72.80 -11.28 -40.85
N PHE A 214 73.32 -12.29 -40.17
CA PHE A 214 72.66 -12.96 -39.05
C PHE A 214 72.32 -11.97 -37.94
N GLU A 215 73.27 -11.14 -37.49
CA GLU A 215 73.02 -10.16 -36.43
C GLU A 215 71.94 -9.14 -36.83
N ARG A 216 71.96 -8.66 -38.09
CA ARG A 216 70.92 -7.74 -38.59
C ARG A 216 69.56 -8.42 -38.64
N ALA A 217 69.49 -9.66 -39.11
CA ALA A 217 68.25 -10.42 -39.19
C ALA A 217 67.70 -10.74 -37.79
N GLN A 218 68.57 -11.15 -36.87
CA GLN A 218 68.23 -11.42 -35.47
C GLN A 218 67.66 -10.18 -34.78
N LYS A 219 68.32 -9.02 -34.90
CA LYS A 219 67.83 -7.75 -34.32
C LYS A 219 66.46 -7.37 -34.88
N LYS A 220 66.28 -7.48 -36.20
CA LYS A 220 64.98 -7.19 -36.85
C LYS A 220 63.88 -8.13 -36.38
N GLU A 221 64.17 -9.43 -36.25
CA GLU A 221 63.17 -10.40 -35.80
C GLU A 221 62.79 -10.19 -34.33
N LEU A 222 63.77 -9.97 -33.45
CA LEU A 222 63.51 -9.71 -32.03
C LEU A 222 62.64 -8.45 -31.82
N VAL A 223 62.85 -7.39 -32.61
CA VAL A 223 61.98 -6.19 -32.58
C VAL A 223 60.55 -6.53 -33.01
N LYS A 224 60.37 -7.27 -34.11
CA LYS A 224 59.03 -7.71 -34.54
C LYS A 224 58.34 -8.58 -33.49
N ARG A 225 59.06 -9.52 -32.88
CA ARG A 225 58.53 -10.37 -31.80
C ARG A 225 58.13 -9.54 -30.58
N ARG A 226 58.88 -8.47 -30.28
CA ARG A 226 58.52 -7.51 -29.22
C ARG A 226 57.21 -6.80 -29.50
N GLU A 227 57.04 -6.28 -30.71
CA GLU A 227 55.79 -5.65 -31.13
C GLU A 227 54.60 -6.62 -31.08
N GLU A 228 54.79 -7.87 -31.53
CA GLU A 228 53.76 -8.91 -31.46
C GLU A 228 53.36 -9.24 -30.02
N TYR A 229 54.34 -9.35 -29.12
CA TYR A 229 54.09 -9.58 -27.70
C TYR A 229 53.30 -8.42 -27.08
N CYS A 230 53.71 -7.16 -27.32
CA CYS A 230 53.00 -5.98 -26.84
C CYS A 230 51.55 -5.95 -27.34
N LYS A 231 51.32 -6.19 -28.64
CA LYS A 231 49.95 -6.25 -29.22
C LYS A 231 49.11 -7.35 -28.59
N ARG A 232 49.68 -8.54 -28.36
CA ARG A 232 48.97 -9.64 -27.69
C ARG A 232 48.66 -9.31 -26.23
N PHE A 233 49.58 -8.65 -25.54
CA PHE A 233 49.41 -8.21 -24.17
C PHE A 233 48.27 -7.18 -24.04
N GLU A 234 48.27 -6.16 -24.90
CA GLU A 234 47.22 -5.13 -24.99
C GLU A 234 45.84 -5.74 -25.26
N LYS A 235 45.74 -6.61 -26.27
CA LYS A 235 44.48 -7.31 -26.57
C LYS A 235 43.98 -8.12 -25.37
N ARG A 236 44.90 -8.74 -24.62
CA ARG A 236 44.53 -9.51 -23.43
C ARG A 236 44.17 -8.59 -22.26
N ARG A 237 44.77 -7.41 -22.14
CA ARG A 237 44.36 -6.35 -21.20
C ARG A 237 42.93 -5.89 -21.48
N GLU A 238 42.59 -5.61 -22.73
CA GLU A 238 41.23 -5.25 -23.15
C GLU A 238 40.21 -6.33 -22.80
N ASN A 239 40.57 -7.60 -22.98
CA ASN A 239 39.72 -8.73 -22.57
C ASN A 239 39.49 -8.77 -21.05
N VAL A 240 40.50 -8.42 -20.24
CA VAL A 240 40.36 -8.31 -18.79
C VAL A 240 39.43 -7.15 -18.43
N ILE A 241 39.60 -5.97 -19.06
CA ILE A 241 38.75 -4.81 -18.84
C ILE A 241 37.30 -5.13 -19.18
N THR A 242 37.04 -5.72 -20.35
CA THR A 242 35.68 -6.08 -20.80
C THR A 242 35.04 -7.17 -19.94
N ARG A 243 35.83 -8.13 -19.43
CA ARG A 243 35.33 -9.11 -18.45
C ARG A 243 34.96 -8.45 -17.13
N ASN A 244 35.80 -7.54 -16.64
CA ASN A 244 35.57 -6.83 -15.39
C ASN A 244 34.35 -5.90 -15.48
N SER A 245 34.18 -5.18 -16.59
CA SER A 245 33.00 -4.34 -16.81
C SER A 245 31.71 -5.17 -16.85
N LYS A 246 31.71 -6.35 -17.48
CA LYS A 246 30.57 -7.27 -17.43
C LYS A 246 30.23 -7.72 -16.01
N ILE A 247 31.23 -7.98 -15.17
CA ILE A 247 31.03 -8.37 -13.77
C ILE A 247 30.42 -7.20 -12.98
N MET A 248 30.92 -5.97 -13.18
CA MET A 248 30.36 -4.76 -12.55
C MET A 248 28.90 -4.54 -12.96
N ASN A 249 28.62 -4.57 -14.27
CA ASN A 249 27.26 -4.37 -14.79
C ASN A 249 26.28 -5.47 -14.29
N ALA A 250 26.74 -6.72 -14.20
CA ALA A 250 25.94 -7.81 -13.63
C ALA A 250 25.64 -7.55 -12.14
N CYS A 251 26.62 -7.05 -11.38
CA CYS A 251 26.43 -6.71 -9.98
C CYS A 251 25.43 -5.55 -9.80
N GLU A 252 25.54 -4.50 -10.61
CA GLU A 252 24.64 -3.36 -10.59
C GLU A 252 23.20 -3.76 -10.94
N THR A 253 23.01 -4.50 -12.05
CA THR A 253 21.68 -4.94 -12.48
C THR A 253 21.03 -5.90 -11.49
N ASP A 254 21.79 -6.77 -10.82
CA ASP A 254 21.27 -7.61 -9.75
C ASP A 254 20.83 -6.79 -8.52
N TRP A 255 21.57 -5.74 -8.17
CA TRP A 255 21.17 -4.85 -7.09
C TRP A 255 19.96 -4.00 -7.45
N GLU A 256 19.87 -3.50 -8.67
CA GLU A 256 18.67 -2.81 -9.18
C GLU A 256 17.44 -3.69 -9.06
N ARG A 257 17.50 -4.95 -9.53
CA ARG A 257 16.39 -5.91 -9.37
C ARG A 257 15.98 -6.10 -7.91
N LYS A 258 16.95 -6.24 -7.00
CA LYS A 258 16.70 -6.43 -5.56
C LYS A 258 16.08 -5.19 -4.89
N ILE A 259 16.41 -4.00 -5.37
CA ILE A 259 15.87 -2.72 -4.91
C ILE A 259 14.46 -2.54 -5.46
N SER A 260 14.27 -2.67 -6.77
CA SER A 260 12.95 -2.56 -7.40
C SER A 260 11.94 -3.58 -6.86
N HIS A 261 12.38 -4.80 -6.57
CA HIS A 261 11.53 -5.79 -5.90
C HIS A 261 11.14 -5.36 -4.48
N ALA A 262 12.06 -4.72 -3.74
CA ALA A 262 11.75 -4.20 -2.41
C ALA A 262 10.81 -3.00 -2.46
N GLU A 263 10.99 -2.09 -3.42
CA GLU A 263 10.08 -0.97 -3.68
C GLU A 263 8.68 -1.46 -4.01
N PHE A 264 8.56 -2.48 -4.87
CA PHE A 264 7.29 -3.10 -5.18
C PHE A 264 6.60 -3.69 -3.94
N LEU A 265 7.35 -4.39 -3.07
CA LEU A 265 6.79 -4.95 -1.83
C LEU A 265 6.38 -3.85 -0.84
N LYS A 266 7.19 -2.80 -0.71
CA LYS A 266 6.88 -1.61 0.08
C LYS A 266 5.56 -0.99 -0.38
N ASP A 267 5.43 -0.72 -1.67
CA ASP A 267 4.22 -0.09 -2.21
C ASP A 267 3.00 -0.99 -2.05
N LYS A 268 3.17 -2.31 -2.26
CA LYS A 268 2.11 -3.29 -2.04
C LYS A 268 1.61 -3.33 -0.58
N GLU A 269 2.48 -3.08 0.40
CA GLU A 269 2.11 -3.04 1.83
C GLU A 269 1.56 -1.67 2.24
N LEU A 270 2.16 -0.57 1.77
CA LEU A 270 1.77 0.79 2.15
C LEU A 270 0.50 1.28 1.45
N GLN A 271 0.28 0.91 0.19
CA GLN A 271 -0.88 1.35 -0.58
C GLN A 271 -2.23 1.04 0.11
N PRO A 272 -2.53 -0.19 0.57
CA PRO A 272 -3.79 -0.46 1.25
C PRO A 272 -3.94 0.30 2.57
N LEU A 273 -2.84 0.59 3.28
CA LEU A 273 -2.86 1.41 4.49
C LEU A 273 -3.20 2.87 4.16
N ARG A 274 -2.59 3.43 3.10
CA ARG A 274 -2.89 4.80 2.61
C ARG A 274 -4.35 4.92 2.18
N GLU A 275 -4.85 3.95 1.43
CA GLU A 275 -6.26 3.89 1.02
C GLU A 275 -7.18 3.78 2.25
N SER A 276 -6.81 3.00 3.27
CA SER A 276 -7.55 2.89 4.51
C SER A 276 -7.60 4.22 5.27
N VAL A 277 -6.48 4.95 5.37
CA VAL A 277 -6.44 6.29 5.99
C VAL A 277 -7.36 7.26 5.25
N ALA A 278 -7.22 7.36 3.91
CA ALA A 278 -8.03 8.25 3.10
C ALA A 278 -9.55 7.95 3.21
N ASN A 279 -9.91 6.66 3.27
CA ASN A 279 -11.28 6.22 3.47
C ASN A 279 -11.81 6.60 4.86
N LEU A 280 -11.02 6.42 5.92
CA LEU A 280 -11.40 6.81 7.28
C LEU A 280 -11.49 8.32 7.45
N GLU A 281 -10.58 9.09 6.84
CA GLU A 281 -10.64 10.55 6.82
C GLU A 281 -11.90 11.06 6.13
N SER A 282 -12.28 10.44 5.01
CA SER A 282 -13.52 10.76 4.31
C SER A 282 -14.76 10.41 5.13
N LYS A 283 -14.76 9.27 5.84
CA LYS A 283 -15.84 8.88 6.76
C LYS A 283 -15.94 9.85 7.93
N LEU A 284 -14.80 10.25 8.51
CA LEU A 284 -14.76 11.19 9.62
C LEU A 284 -15.33 12.55 9.21
N LYS A 285 -14.98 13.05 8.02
CA LYS A 285 -15.53 14.30 7.48
C LYS A 285 -17.06 14.24 7.36
N ARG A 286 -17.60 13.13 6.84
CA ARG A 286 -19.06 12.94 6.74
C ARG A 286 -19.73 12.88 8.11
N ALA A 287 -19.19 12.08 9.03
CA ALA A 287 -19.72 11.96 10.38
C ALA A 287 -19.69 13.30 11.14
N LYS A 288 -18.63 14.11 10.94
CA LYS A 288 -18.54 15.46 11.51
C LYS A 288 -19.54 16.43 10.89
N ALA A 289 -19.75 16.39 9.57
CA ALA A 289 -20.77 17.21 8.91
C ALA A 289 -22.19 16.88 9.42
N GLU A 290 -22.50 15.59 9.58
CA GLU A 290 -23.76 15.11 10.16
C GLU A 290 -23.93 15.47 11.65
N TYR A 291 -22.82 15.63 12.38
CA TYR A 291 -22.82 16.03 13.80
C TYR A 291 -23.02 17.54 13.99
N ILE A 292 -22.46 18.38 13.12
CA ILE A 292 -22.56 19.85 13.19
C ILE A 292 -23.92 20.36 12.68
N GLY A 293 -24.70 19.50 11.99
CA GLY A 293 -26.01 19.88 11.44
C GLY A 293 -25.93 20.64 10.12
N GLU A 294 -24.77 20.66 9.45
CA GLU A 294 -24.58 21.33 8.16
C GLU A 294 -25.34 20.65 6.99
N ASP A 295 -25.77 19.40 7.19
CA ASP A 295 -26.57 18.62 6.25
C ASP A 295 -28.06 18.46 6.68
N ASP A 296 -28.53 19.22 7.68
CA ASP A 296 -29.97 19.26 7.98
C ASP A 296 -30.73 20.07 6.91
N PRO A 297 -31.71 19.47 6.19
CA PRO A 297 -32.51 20.15 5.18
C PRO A 297 -33.42 21.25 5.76
N ILE A 298 -33.48 21.40 7.08
CA ILE A 298 -34.20 22.48 7.78
C ILE A 298 -33.35 23.77 7.82
N VAL A 299 -32.02 23.67 7.78
CA VAL A 299 -31.11 24.83 7.79
C VAL A 299 -30.81 25.33 6.37
N ARG A 300 -30.89 24.45 5.35
CA ARG A 300 -30.77 24.84 3.93
C ARG A 300 -32.11 25.26 3.31
N MET A 301 -32.79 26.23 3.90
CA MET A 301 -33.97 26.84 3.26
C MET A 301 -33.61 27.65 2.00
N ASP A 302 -32.34 28.06 1.86
CA ASP A 302 -31.90 28.93 0.75
C ASP A 302 -31.40 28.17 -0.51
N ASP A 303 -31.15 26.86 -0.41
CA ASP A 303 -30.61 26.05 -1.52
C ASP A 303 -31.63 25.06 -2.13
N VAL A 304 -32.92 25.18 -1.80
CA VAL A 304 -33.97 24.40 -2.45
C VAL A 304 -34.16 24.92 -3.87
N LYS A 305 -33.41 24.36 -4.82
CA LYS A 305 -33.72 24.50 -6.25
C LYS A 305 -35.20 24.14 -6.48
N PRO A 306 -35.99 25.00 -7.15
CA PRO A 306 -37.39 24.74 -7.43
C PRO A 306 -37.48 23.72 -8.57
N SER A 307 -37.26 22.44 -8.31
CA SER A 307 -37.48 21.38 -9.30
C SER A 307 -38.24 20.17 -8.76
N LEU A 308 -38.87 20.28 -7.58
CA LEU A 308 -39.71 19.21 -7.03
C LEU A 308 -41.17 19.66 -6.92
N ARG A 309 -41.75 20.05 -8.05
CA ARG A 309 -43.18 19.88 -8.32
C ARG A 309 -43.36 18.85 -9.44
N ALA A 310 -43.21 17.59 -9.10
CA ALA A 310 -43.64 16.47 -9.92
C ALA A 310 -43.88 15.24 -9.03
N THR A 311 -44.91 15.31 -8.18
CA THR A 311 -45.56 14.11 -7.64
C THR A 311 -46.45 13.52 -8.75
N THR A 312 -45.83 12.85 -9.71
CA THR A 312 -46.49 11.81 -10.50
C THR A 312 -45.61 10.57 -10.44
N ARG A 313 -46.28 9.52 -9.99
CA ARG A 313 -45.83 8.18 -9.71
C ARG A 313 -45.43 7.47 -11.00
N ASP A 314 -44.27 7.80 -11.55
CA ASP A 314 -43.65 7.00 -12.61
C ASP A 314 -42.27 6.53 -12.14
N LEU A 315 -42.21 5.24 -11.79
CA LEU A 315 -40.95 4.54 -11.56
C LEU A 315 -40.14 4.62 -12.86
N PRO A 316 -38.83 4.98 -12.80
CA PRO A 316 -37.99 4.93 -13.98
C PRO A 316 -38.00 3.50 -14.56
N PRO A 317 -38.05 3.33 -15.90
CA PRO A 317 -38.08 2.01 -16.50
C PRO A 317 -36.87 1.22 -16.01
N LYS A 318 -37.14 0.05 -15.43
CA LYS A 318 -36.12 -0.89 -14.96
C LYS A 318 -35.11 -1.09 -16.09
N GLY A 319 -33.89 -0.59 -15.90
CA GLY A 319 -32.80 -0.84 -16.84
C GLY A 319 -32.71 -2.33 -17.10
N HIS A 320 -32.76 -2.72 -18.37
CA HIS A 320 -32.68 -4.12 -18.79
C HIS A 320 -31.49 -4.77 -18.11
N LYS A 321 -31.77 -5.75 -17.24
CA LYS A 321 -30.75 -6.60 -16.63
C LYS A 321 -30.12 -7.39 -17.76
N VAL A 322 -28.98 -6.91 -18.28
CA VAL A 322 -28.13 -7.70 -19.16
C VAL A 322 -27.78 -8.97 -18.39
N PRO A 323 -28.22 -10.16 -18.84
CA PRO A 323 -27.96 -11.39 -18.13
C PRO A 323 -26.46 -11.57 -17.96
N THR A 324 -26.03 -12.02 -16.78
CA THR A 324 -24.62 -12.29 -16.43
C THR A 324 -23.90 -13.16 -17.49
N LYS A 325 -24.66 -13.94 -18.27
CA LYS A 325 -24.18 -14.73 -19.41
C LYS A 325 -23.64 -13.85 -20.56
N GLN A 326 -24.26 -12.71 -20.87
CA GLN A 326 -23.82 -11.77 -21.91
C GLN A 326 -22.58 -10.98 -21.47
N LYS A 327 -22.48 -10.61 -20.19
CA LYS A 327 -21.24 -10.02 -19.64
C LYS A 327 -20.09 -11.02 -19.68
N ALA A 328 -20.33 -12.28 -19.32
CA ALA A 328 -19.32 -13.35 -19.39
C ALA A 328 -18.87 -13.65 -20.83
N SER A 329 -19.77 -13.60 -21.83
CA SER A 329 -19.39 -13.78 -23.23
C SER A 329 -18.57 -12.62 -23.78
N ASN A 330 -18.87 -11.38 -23.37
CA ASN A 330 -18.11 -10.21 -23.79
C ASN A 330 -16.69 -10.22 -23.20
N ILE A 331 -16.54 -10.55 -21.91
CA ILE A 331 -15.22 -10.70 -21.26
C ILE A 331 -14.40 -11.81 -21.94
N ARG A 332 -15.02 -12.94 -22.30
CA ARG A 332 -14.33 -14.01 -23.04
C ARG A 332 -13.86 -13.55 -24.43
N ARG A 333 -14.68 -12.81 -25.16
CA ARG A 333 -14.32 -12.28 -26.49
C ARG A 333 -13.18 -11.26 -26.40
N GLU A 334 -13.19 -10.39 -25.40
CA GLU A 334 -12.10 -9.42 -25.17
C GLU A 334 -10.79 -10.11 -24.80
N ASN A 335 -10.82 -11.11 -23.92
CA ASN A 335 -9.63 -11.88 -23.57
C ASN A 335 -9.05 -12.65 -24.77
N THR A 336 -9.90 -13.21 -25.66
CA THR A 336 -9.40 -13.88 -26.87
C THR A 336 -8.71 -12.95 -27.87
N LYS A 337 -9.09 -11.66 -27.93
CA LYS A 337 -8.42 -10.67 -28.78
C LYS A 337 -7.06 -10.24 -28.22
N LEU A 338 -6.93 -10.22 -26.90
CA LEU A 338 -5.66 -9.92 -26.23
C LEU A 338 -4.65 -11.05 -26.38
N ASP A 339 -5.08 -12.32 -26.37
CA ASP A 339 -4.19 -13.45 -26.57
C ASP A 339 -3.71 -13.62 -28.02
N SER A 340 -4.55 -13.27 -29.01
CA SER A 340 -4.18 -13.38 -30.43
C SER A 340 -3.14 -12.34 -30.89
N THR A 341 -2.96 -11.26 -30.12
CA THR A 341 -1.94 -10.21 -30.40
C THR A 341 -0.63 -10.45 -29.67
N ARG A 342 -0.59 -11.41 -28.71
CA ARG A 342 0.58 -11.65 -27.85
C ARG A 342 1.58 -12.66 -28.41
N TRP A 343 1.19 -13.48 -29.38
CA TRP A 343 2.04 -14.54 -29.92
C TRP A 343 2.14 -14.43 -31.45
N PRO A 344 3.34 -14.36 -32.04
CA PRO A 344 3.48 -14.44 -33.48
C PRO A 344 2.98 -15.81 -33.98
N PRO A 345 2.31 -15.87 -35.15
CA PRO A 345 1.83 -17.13 -35.69
C PRO A 345 3.00 -18.10 -35.89
N LYS A 346 2.85 -19.33 -35.39
CA LYS A 346 3.87 -20.38 -35.58
C LYS A 346 4.08 -20.60 -37.08
N PRO A 347 5.34 -20.69 -37.55
CA PRO A 347 5.61 -20.99 -38.94
C PRO A 347 5.05 -22.38 -39.27
N ARG A 348 4.21 -22.44 -40.32
CA ARG A 348 3.73 -23.70 -40.87
C ARG A 348 4.94 -24.41 -41.51
N ARG A 349 5.23 -25.62 -41.06
CA ARG A 349 6.13 -26.55 -41.74
C ARG A 349 5.37 -27.27 -42.84
#